data_AF-A0A933A4F4-F1
#
_entry.id   AF-A0A933A4F4-F1
#
_cell.length_a   1.000
_cell.length_b   1.000
_cell.length_c   1.000
_cell.angle_alpha   90.00
_cell.angle_beta   90.00
_cell.angle_gamma   90.00
#
_symmetry.space_group_name_H-M   'P 1'
#
loop_
_entity.id
_entity.type
_entity.pdbx_description
1 polymer ?
#
loop_
_entity_poly.entity_id
_entity_poly.type
_entity_poly.pdbx_seq_one_letter_code
_entity_poly.pdbx_strand_id
1 'polypeptide(L)'
;MANQTSFFVIIDGIDGSGKNTLARGCLRLLESHGLRSFDVGAWSKEHRRLPGLDECGKAEVIFTTEPAHAWVGSAIREEMIRPGNHYTPRMVAQAFALDRLILYQRLILPLLERGKIIIQERGISASLVYQTHQPASYQLAELTRLPGNALALCHPPQLLVIAECAPETAMERLAARTAKQDDAIFERLETLRALHGYFHAPWFKNIWRYRSTSLRYLDTGGSLEETEQKAEALGKEILACTLRQAVIP
;
A
#
# COMPACT_ATOMS: atom_id res chain seq x y z
N MET A 1 -8.33 -24.10 18.16
CA MET A 1 -7.73 -23.33 17.04
C MET A 1 -7.67 -21.89 17.53
N ALA A 2 -6.49 -21.27 17.54
CA ALA A 2 -6.27 -19.97 18.18
C ALA A 2 -7.16 -18.90 17.54
N ASN A 3 -7.81 -18.11 18.39
CA ASN A 3 -8.76 -17.06 18.05
C ASN A 3 -8.02 -15.84 17.47
N GLN A 4 -7.41 -15.98 16.28
CA GLN A 4 -6.70 -14.87 15.64
C GLN A 4 -7.70 -13.76 15.26
N THR A 5 -7.48 -12.57 15.78
CA THR A 5 -8.16 -11.37 15.32
C THR A 5 -7.48 -10.82 14.07
N SER A 6 -8.29 -10.23 13.20
CA SER A 6 -7.81 -9.63 11.96
C SER A 6 -6.90 -8.43 12.22
N PHE A 7 -5.92 -8.22 11.36
CA PHE A 7 -5.05 -7.05 11.42
C PHE A 7 -4.76 -6.54 10.00
N PHE A 8 -5.00 -5.27 9.75
CA PHE A 8 -4.81 -4.61 8.47
C PHE A 8 -3.71 -3.55 8.57
N VAL A 9 -2.66 -3.75 7.77
CA VAL A 9 -1.57 -2.79 7.61
C VAL A 9 -1.43 -2.36 6.15
N ILE A 10 -1.29 -1.06 5.94
CA ILE A 10 -0.86 -0.49 4.67
C ILE A 10 0.59 -0.03 4.80
N ILE A 11 1.43 -0.38 3.84
CA ILE A 11 2.81 0.11 3.71
C ILE A 11 2.88 0.98 2.45
N ASP A 12 3.24 2.25 2.61
CA ASP A 12 3.24 3.26 1.56
C ASP A 12 4.48 4.17 1.64
N GLY A 13 4.56 5.17 0.78
CA GLY A 13 5.71 6.07 0.62
C GLY A 13 6.04 6.33 -0.85
N ILE A 14 7.00 7.22 -1.10
CA ILE A 14 7.42 7.59 -2.45
C ILE A 14 8.05 6.42 -3.21
N ASP A 15 8.06 6.46 -4.54
CA ASP A 15 8.74 5.45 -5.34
C ASP A 15 10.22 5.36 -4.96
N GLY A 16 10.79 4.16 -4.92
CA GLY A 16 12.18 3.96 -4.49
C GLY A 16 12.40 3.91 -2.97
N SER A 17 11.39 4.22 -2.15
CA SER A 17 11.54 4.26 -0.68
C SER A 17 11.64 2.89 0.01
N GLY A 18 11.57 1.76 -0.70
CA GLY A 18 11.74 0.44 -0.08
C GLY A 18 10.49 -0.19 0.53
N LYS A 19 9.28 0.33 0.22
CA LYS A 19 7.98 -0.25 0.61
C LYS A 19 7.88 -1.77 0.42
N ASN A 20 8.18 -2.24 -0.79
CA ASN A 20 8.11 -3.68 -1.12
C ASN A 20 9.10 -4.49 -0.25
N THR A 21 10.30 -3.97 0.01
CA THR A 21 11.25 -4.63 0.92
C THR A 21 10.67 -4.76 2.32
N LEU A 22 10.10 -3.69 2.88
CA LEU A 22 9.44 -3.74 4.18
C LEU A 22 8.27 -4.73 4.19
N ALA A 23 7.39 -4.66 3.20
CA ALA A 23 6.19 -5.49 3.15
C ALA A 23 6.53 -6.98 2.99
N ARG A 24 7.49 -7.31 2.12
CA ARG A 24 7.97 -8.68 1.93
C ARG A 24 8.76 -9.19 3.12
N GLY A 25 9.56 -8.35 3.78
CA GLY A 25 10.25 -8.73 5.01
C GLY A 25 9.27 -9.06 6.14
N CYS A 26 8.20 -8.27 6.30
CA CYS A 26 7.12 -8.59 7.24
C CYS A 26 6.47 -9.94 6.91
N LEU A 27 6.15 -10.17 5.63
CA LEU A 27 5.56 -11.42 5.16
C LEU A 27 6.44 -12.62 5.50
N ARG A 28 7.74 -12.56 5.17
CA ARG A 28 8.72 -13.61 5.47
C ARG A 28 8.84 -13.88 6.96
N LEU A 29 8.78 -12.85 7.80
CA LEU A 29 8.82 -13.05 9.24
C LEU A 29 7.55 -13.75 9.75
N LEU A 30 6.36 -13.38 9.26
CA LEU A 30 5.14 -14.09 9.65
C LEU A 30 5.17 -15.56 9.20
N GLU A 31 5.68 -15.83 8.00
CA GLU A 31 5.90 -17.19 7.49
C GLU A 31 6.89 -17.98 8.33
N SER A 32 7.99 -17.36 8.79
CA SER A 32 8.96 -18.03 9.67
C SER A 32 8.40 -18.38 11.05
N HIS A 33 7.28 -17.77 11.44
CA HIS A 33 6.51 -18.11 12.64
C HIS A 33 5.34 -19.08 12.35
N GLY A 34 5.32 -19.70 11.17
CA GLY A 34 4.40 -20.78 10.81
C GLY A 34 3.05 -20.35 10.24
N LEU A 35 2.84 -19.06 9.96
CA LEU A 35 1.62 -18.58 9.32
C LEU A 35 1.71 -18.82 7.81
N ARG A 36 0.66 -19.37 7.20
CA ARG A 36 0.61 -19.50 5.74
C ARG A 36 0.20 -18.16 5.14
N SER A 37 0.88 -17.81 4.06
CA SER A 37 0.60 -16.60 3.31
C SER A 37 -0.09 -16.88 1.98
N PHE A 38 -0.80 -15.89 1.46
CA PHE A 38 -1.30 -15.87 0.09
C PHE A 38 -0.97 -14.53 -0.57
N ASP A 39 -0.22 -14.57 -1.68
CA ASP A 39 0.09 -13.39 -2.48
C ASP A 39 -0.96 -13.21 -3.58
N VAL A 40 -1.90 -12.29 -3.35
CA VAL A 40 -2.98 -11.94 -4.29
C VAL A 40 -2.40 -11.46 -5.61
N GLY A 41 -1.30 -10.69 -5.57
CA GLY A 41 -0.68 -10.10 -6.76
C GLY A 41 -0.02 -11.14 -7.64
N ALA A 42 0.77 -12.05 -7.06
CA ALA A 42 1.41 -13.15 -7.77
C ALA A 42 0.35 -14.06 -8.41
N TRP A 43 -0.65 -14.46 -7.62
CA TRP A 43 -1.74 -15.31 -8.08
C TRP A 43 -2.55 -14.66 -9.22
N SER A 44 -2.86 -13.36 -9.10
CA SER A 44 -3.64 -12.62 -10.10
C SER A 44 -2.92 -12.47 -11.43
N LYS A 45 -1.58 -12.32 -11.42
CA LYS A 45 -0.77 -12.26 -12.66
C LYS A 45 -0.88 -13.55 -13.47
N GLU A 46 -0.92 -14.68 -12.80
CA GLU A 46 -1.04 -16.00 -13.44
C GLU A 46 -2.47 -16.23 -13.97
N HIS A 47 -3.48 -15.89 -13.18
CA HIS A 47 -4.88 -16.26 -13.47
C HIS A 47 -5.69 -15.16 -14.18
N ARG A 48 -5.14 -13.95 -14.31
CA ARG A 48 -5.77 -12.77 -14.93
C ARG A 48 -7.14 -12.38 -14.32
N ARG A 49 -7.33 -12.68 -13.03
CA ARG A 49 -8.50 -12.28 -12.22
C ARG A 49 -8.08 -12.13 -10.76
N LEU A 50 -8.96 -11.57 -9.92
CA LEU A 50 -8.79 -11.69 -8.47
C LEU A 50 -9.15 -13.11 -7.99
N PRO A 51 -8.49 -13.62 -6.93
CA PRO A 51 -8.89 -14.87 -6.29
C PRO A 51 -10.27 -14.74 -5.67
N GLY A 52 -10.98 -15.85 -5.55
CA GLY A 52 -12.14 -16.01 -4.69
C GLY A 52 -11.71 -16.22 -3.24
N LEU A 53 -12.64 -15.99 -2.31
CA LEU A 53 -12.36 -16.08 -0.88
C LEU A 53 -11.94 -17.48 -0.42
N ASP A 54 -12.33 -18.54 -1.13
CA ASP A 54 -11.93 -19.92 -0.79
C ASP A 54 -10.52 -20.26 -1.28
N GLU A 55 -10.03 -19.56 -2.32
CA GLU A 55 -8.69 -19.72 -2.87
C GLU A 55 -7.65 -19.10 -1.94
N CYS A 56 -7.93 -17.90 -1.41
CA CYS A 56 -7.00 -17.19 -0.52
C CYS A 56 -7.31 -17.37 0.97
N GLY A 57 -8.55 -17.71 1.34
CA GLY A 57 -9.01 -17.74 2.74
C GLY A 57 -8.43 -18.88 3.59
N LYS A 58 -7.70 -19.83 3.00
CA LYS A 58 -6.96 -20.84 3.74
C LYS A 58 -5.69 -20.28 4.40
N ALA A 59 -5.12 -19.20 3.87
CA ALA A 59 -3.98 -18.53 4.47
C ALA A 59 -4.40 -17.70 5.68
N GLU A 60 -3.51 -17.54 6.64
CA GLU A 60 -3.65 -16.64 7.78
C GLU A 60 -3.24 -15.21 7.41
N VAL A 61 -2.27 -15.07 6.49
CA VAL A 61 -1.73 -13.78 6.01
C VAL A 61 -2.04 -13.59 4.53
N ILE A 62 -2.56 -12.43 4.18
CA ILE A 62 -2.89 -12.04 2.82
C ILE A 62 -1.98 -10.88 2.44
N PHE A 63 -1.16 -11.08 1.42
CA PHE A 63 -0.38 -10.00 0.82
C PHE A 63 -1.10 -9.49 -0.43
N THR A 64 -1.29 -8.19 -0.54
CA THR A 64 -1.92 -7.56 -1.71
C THR A 64 -1.31 -6.19 -2.00
N THR A 65 -1.65 -5.60 -3.14
CA THR A 65 -1.17 -4.29 -3.56
C THR A 65 -2.24 -3.55 -4.34
N GLU A 66 -2.21 -2.22 -4.27
CA GLU A 66 -2.95 -1.35 -5.19
C GLU A 66 -1.99 -0.61 -6.14
N PRO A 67 -2.32 -0.51 -7.45
CA PRO A 67 -3.47 -1.11 -8.11
C PRO A 67 -3.41 -2.65 -8.10
N ALA A 68 -4.53 -3.35 -8.15
CA ALA A 68 -4.51 -4.80 -8.24
C ALA A 68 -3.80 -5.28 -9.53
N HIS A 69 -3.38 -6.54 -9.56
CA HIS A 69 -2.80 -7.16 -10.76
C HIS A 69 -3.85 -7.84 -11.65
N ALA A 70 -5.11 -7.41 -11.57
CA ALA A 70 -6.22 -7.92 -12.36
C ALA A 70 -7.18 -6.79 -12.73
N TRP A 71 -7.92 -6.97 -13.83
CA TRP A 71 -9.00 -6.08 -14.28
C TRP A 71 -8.60 -4.61 -14.32
N VAL A 72 -9.33 -3.73 -13.62
CA VAL A 72 -9.09 -2.28 -13.57
C VAL A 72 -7.67 -1.99 -13.10
N GLY A 73 -7.16 -2.70 -12.08
CA GLY A 73 -5.80 -2.52 -11.59
C GLY A 73 -4.73 -2.84 -12.64
N SER A 74 -4.94 -3.87 -13.46
CA SER A 74 -4.05 -4.19 -14.59
C SER A 74 -4.11 -3.09 -15.66
N ALA A 75 -5.30 -2.59 -16.02
CA ALA A 75 -5.45 -1.45 -16.94
C ALA A 75 -4.75 -0.17 -16.41
N ILE A 76 -4.86 0.13 -15.11
CA ILE A 76 -4.14 1.26 -14.51
C ILE A 76 -2.63 1.09 -14.70
N ARG A 77 -2.10 -0.09 -14.35
CA ARG A 77 -0.66 -0.40 -14.41
C ARG A 77 -0.11 -0.41 -15.83
N GLU A 78 -0.89 -0.93 -16.78
CA GLU A 78 -0.46 -1.17 -18.15
C GLU A 78 -0.75 -0.01 -19.09
N GLU A 79 -1.58 0.94 -18.69
CA GLU A 79 -2.04 2.00 -19.59
C GLU A 79 -2.03 3.37 -18.92
N MET A 80 -2.80 3.53 -17.85
CA MET A 80 -3.12 4.87 -17.33
C MET A 80 -1.94 5.56 -16.63
N ILE A 81 -0.98 4.81 -16.11
CA ILE A 81 0.21 5.38 -15.44
C ILE A 81 1.46 5.36 -16.31
N ARG A 82 1.34 4.98 -17.59
CA ARG A 82 2.47 5.04 -18.52
C ARG A 82 2.82 6.49 -18.87
N PRO A 83 4.11 6.83 -19.07
CA PRO A 83 4.50 8.11 -19.62
C PRO A 83 3.80 8.38 -20.96
N GLY A 84 3.32 9.62 -21.17
CA GLY A 84 2.65 10.01 -22.41
C GLY A 84 1.21 9.54 -22.58
N ASN A 85 0.56 9.03 -21.52
CA ASN A 85 -0.87 8.70 -21.57
C ASN A 85 -1.74 9.96 -21.76
N HIS A 86 -2.97 9.76 -22.25
CA HIS A 86 -3.93 10.84 -22.53
C HIS A 86 -5.05 10.95 -21.49
N TYR A 87 -4.89 10.32 -20.32
CA TYR A 87 -5.91 10.32 -19.28
C TYR A 87 -5.82 11.56 -18.41
N THR A 88 -6.96 12.17 -18.15
CA THR A 88 -7.01 13.29 -17.21
C THR A 88 -6.72 12.82 -15.77
N PRO A 89 -6.18 13.67 -14.88
CA PRO A 89 -6.01 13.37 -13.46
C PRO A 89 -7.29 12.81 -12.81
N ARG A 90 -8.46 13.33 -13.22
CA ARG A 90 -9.78 12.89 -12.77
C ARG A 90 -10.11 11.45 -13.23
N MET A 91 -9.83 11.09 -14.47
CA MET A 91 -10.02 9.71 -14.96
C MET A 91 -9.12 8.72 -14.21
N VAL A 92 -7.85 9.08 -14.00
CA VAL A 92 -6.90 8.25 -13.24
C VAL A 92 -7.39 8.07 -11.80
N ALA A 93 -7.80 9.15 -11.12
CA ALA A 93 -8.33 9.09 -9.76
C ALA A 93 -9.57 8.18 -9.64
N GLN A 94 -10.49 8.27 -10.61
CA GLN A 94 -11.68 7.42 -10.66
C GLN A 94 -11.34 5.95 -10.88
N ALA A 95 -10.36 5.65 -11.75
CA ALA A 95 -9.91 4.28 -11.97
C ALA A 95 -9.30 3.67 -10.71
N PHE A 96 -8.40 4.39 -10.03
CA PHE A 96 -7.84 3.95 -8.74
C PHE A 96 -8.93 3.73 -7.69
N ALA A 97 -9.92 4.61 -7.61
CA ALA A 97 -11.04 4.44 -6.70
C ALA A 97 -11.91 3.22 -7.05
N LEU A 98 -12.11 2.91 -8.33
CA LEU A 98 -12.86 1.73 -8.76
C LEU A 98 -12.10 0.43 -8.46
N ASP A 99 -10.81 0.37 -8.76
CA ASP A 99 -9.95 -0.78 -8.44
C ASP A 99 -9.97 -1.07 -6.93
N ARG A 100 -9.81 -0.02 -6.11
CA ARG A 100 -9.91 -0.08 -4.66
C ARG A 100 -11.28 -0.56 -4.18
N LEU A 101 -12.37 -0.06 -4.75
CA LEU A 101 -13.72 -0.49 -4.41
C LEU A 101 -13.87 -2.00 -4.62
N ILE A 102 -13.44 -2.50 -5.77
CA ILE A 102 -13.48 -3.93 -6.11
C ILE A 102 -12.63 -4.74 -5.13
N LEU A 103 -11.40 -4.30 -4.86
CA LEU A 103 -10.49 -4.98 -3.93
C LEU A 103 -11.06 -5.05 -2.51
N TYR A 104 -11.61 -3.95 -2.01
CA TYR A 104 -12.19 -3.88 -0.67
C TYR A 104 -13.40 -4.79 -0.52
N GLN A 105 -14.35 -4.71 -1.46
CA GLN A 105 -15.58 -5.49 -1.39
C GLN A 105 -15.36 -6.99 -1.60
N ARG A 106 -14.46 -7.37 -2.51
CA ARG A 106 -14.24 -8.79 -2.84
C ARG A 106 -13.26 -9.49 -1.92
N LEU A 107 -12.27 -8.77 -1.38
CA LEU A 107 -11.17 -9.36 -0.63
C LEU A 107 -10.98 -8.74 0.74
N ILE A 108 -10.68 -7.43 0.84
CA ILE A 108 -10.22 -6.85 2.12
C ILE A 108 -11.26 -7.04 3.22
N LEU A 109 -12.48 -6.54 3.05
CA LEU A 109 -13.49 -6.58 4.11
C LEU A 109 -13.89 -8.02 4.48
N PRO A 110 -14.22 -8.92 3.52
CA PRO A 110 -14.56 -10.30 3.88
C PRO A 110 -13.40 -11.08 4.50
N LEU A 111 -12.14 -10.78 4.15
CA LEU A 111 -10.98 -11.44 4.77
C LEU A 111 -10.71 -10.90 6.18
N LEU A 112 -10.92 -9.60 6.43
CA LEU A 112 -10.87 -9.06 7.79
C LEU A 112 -11.97 -9.68 8.67
N GLU A 113 -13.20 -9.83 8.15
CA GLU A 113 -14.27 -10.55 8.86
C GLU A 113 -13.91 -12.00 9.19
N ARG A 114 -13.08 -12.65 8.35
CA ARG A 114 -12.54 -14.01 8.57
C ARG A 114 -11.28 -14.04 9.45
N GLY A 115 -10.96 -12.96 10.16
CA GLY A 115 -9.84 -12.89 11.10
C GLY A 115 -8.46 -12.86 10.45
N LYS A 116 -8.35 -12.48 9.16
CA LYS A 116 -7.07 -12.52 8.44
C LYS A 116 -6.17 -11.33 8.76
N ILE A 117 -4.86 -11.57 8.66
CA ILE A 117 -3.85 -10.52 8.61
C ILE A 117 -3.71 -10.08 7.16
N ILE A 118 -3.88 -8.79 6.87
CA ILE A 118 -3.72 -8.23 5.53
C ILE A 118 -2.54 -7.26 5.55
N ILE A 119 -1.51 -7.57 4.76
CA ILE A 119 -0.39 -6.67 4.46
C ILE A 119 -0.61 -6.14 3.05
N GLN A 120 -0.85 -4.84 2.94
CA GLN A 120 -1.13 -4.20 1.67
C GLN A 120 -0.04 -3.18 1.29
N GLU A 121 0.58 -3.35 0.13
CA GLU A 121 1.49 -2.35 -0.44
C GLU A 121 0.69 -1.31 -1.24
N ARG A 122 0.71 -0.06 -0.76
CA ARG A 122 -0.12 1.08 -1.19
C ARG A 122 -1.61 0.93 -0.93
N GLY A 123 -2.30 2.04 -0.77
CA GLY A 123 -3.75 2.06 -0.70
C GLY A 123 -4.30 3.47 -0.89
N ILE A 124 -5.38 3.79 -0.17
CA ILE A 124 -5.96 5.14 -0.19
C ILE A 124 -4.93 6.23 0.19
N SER A 125 -3.95 5.92 1.04
CA SER A 125 -2.82 6.81 1.34
C SER A 125 -2.09 7.31 0.10
N ALA A 126 -1.80 6.43 -0.87
CA ALA A 126 -1.18 6.82 -2.13
C ALA A 126 -2.10 7.73 -2.92
N SER A 127 -3.41 7.44 -2.96
CA SER A 127 -4.34 8.29 -3.70
C SER A 127 -4.44 9.70 -3.13
N LEU A 128 -4.50 9.82 -1.80
CA LEU A 128 -4.53 11.11 -1.11
C LEU A 128 -3.30 11.97 -1.41
N VAL A 129 -2.16 11.38 -1.76
CA VAL A 129 -0.93 12.11 -2.04
C VAL A 129 -0.74 12.33 -3.55
N TYR A 130 -0.74 11.25 -4.33
CA TYR A 130 -0.41 11.30 -5.74
C TYR A 130 -1.49 12.00 -6.58
N GLN A 131 -2.78 11.77 -6.29
CA GLN A 131 -3.85 12.38 -7.09
C GLN A 131 -4.16 13.83 -6.71
N THR A 132 -3.76 14.29 -5.52
CA THR A 132 -3.91 15.70 -5.11
C THR A 132 -2.69 16.55 -5.45
N HIS A 133 -1.54 15.94 -5.73
CA HIS A 133 -0.32 16.67 -6.10
C HIS A 133 -0.36 17.21 -7.54
N GLN A 134 -1.09 16.55 -8.44
CA GLN A 134 -1.06 16.87 -9.88
C GLN A 134 -1.65 18.28 -10.20
N PRO A 135 -1.17 18.97 -11.24
CA PRO A 135 -1.85 20.14 -11.79
C PRO A 135 -3.27 19.79 -12.25
N ALA A 136 -4.25 20.67 -11.99
CA ALA A 136 -5.68 20.37 -12.19
C ALA A 136 -6.16 19.08 -11.48
N SER A 137 -5.52 18.77 -10.34
CA SER A 137 -5.85 17.63 -9.50
C SER A 137 -7.27 17.67 -8.96
N TYR A 138 -7.70 16.48 -8.55
CA TYR A 138 -8.91 16.32 -7.78
C TYR A 138 -8.76 17.03 -6.42
N GLN A 139 -9.70 17.91 -6.06
CA GLN A 139 -9.69 18.49 -4.73
C GLN A 139 -9.83 17.37 -3.70
N LEU A 140 -9.09 17.45 -2.59
CA LEU A 140 -9.10 16.41 -1.55
C LEU A 140 -10.53 16.04 -1.10
N ALA A 141 -11.41 17.05 -0.96
CA ALA A 141 -12.80 16.85 -0.57
C ALA A 141 -13.62 16.09 -1.62
N GLU A 142 -13.38 16.30 -2.91
CA GLU A 142 -14.00 15.49 -3.96
C GLU A 142 -13.38 14.08 -3.96
N LEU A 143 -12.06 13.97 -3.80
CA LEU A 143 -11.31 12.72 -3.99
C LEU A 143 -11.74 11.67 -2.97
N THR A 144 -11.90 12.12 -1.73
CA THR A 144 -12.37 11.31 -0.61
C THR A 144 -13.82 10.84 -0.74
N ARG A 145 -14.62 11.46 -1.62
CA ARG A 145 -16.01 11.06 -1.91
C ARG A 145 -16.15 10.02 -3.00
N LEU A 146 -15.09 9.72 -3.76
CA LEU A 146 -15.14 8.61 -4.71
C LEU A 146 -15.46 7.31 -3.97
N PRO A 147 -16.36 6.44 -4.45
CA PRO A 147 -16.90 5.34 -3.66
C PRO A 147 -15.84 4.42 -3.00
N GLY A 148 -14.81 3.99 -3.74
CA GLY A 148 -13.74 3.17 -3.16
C GLY A 148 -12.84 3.91 -2.19
N ASN A 149 -12.68 5.23 -2.36
CA ASN A 149 -11.91 6.06 -1.44
C ASN A 149 -12.67 6.27 -0.13
N ALA A 150 -13.96 6.59 -0.22
CA ALA A 150 -14.85 6.71 0.91
C ALA A 150 -14.89 5.39 1.70
N LEU A 151 -15.07 4.26 1.00
CA LEU A 151 -15.09 2.94 1.63
C LEU A 151 -13.78 2.65 2.39
N ALA A 152 -12.63 2.87 1.77
CA ALA A 152 -11.34 2.67 2.42
C ALA A 152 -11.09 3.60 3.61
N LEU A 153 -11.62 4.83 3.57
CA LEU A 153 -11.55 5.77 4.70
C LEU A 153 -12.52 5.43 5.83
N CYS A 154 -13.62 4.71 5.55
CA CYS A 154 -14.53 4.16 6.56
C CYS A 154 -14.00 2.86 7.17
N HIS A 155 -13.15 2.14 6.46
CA HIS A 155 -12.48 0.91 6.92
C HIS A 155 -10.95 1.08 6.88
N PRO A 156 -10.41 2.02 7.67
CA PRO A 156 -9.00 2.35 7.63
C PRO A 156 -8.14 1.20 8.18
N PRO A 157 -6.85 1.10 7.82
CA PRO A 157 -5.96 0.13 8.43
C PRO A 157 -5.76 0.45 9.92
N GLN A 158 -5.50 -0.56 10.73
CA GLN A 158 -5.04 -0.35 12.11
C GLN A 158 -3.66 0.33 12.12
N LEU A 159 -2.86 0.05 11.09
CA LEU A 159 -1.51 0.58 10.95
C LEU A 159 -1.25 1.07 9.52
N LEU A 160 -0.80 2.32 9.40
CA LEU A 160 -0.21 2.86 8.17
C LEU A 160 1.28 3.12 8.41
N VAL A 161 2.12 2.46 7.61
CA VAL A 161 3.58 2.63 7.63
C VAL A 161 4.01 3.38 6.39
N ILE A 162 4.70 4.50 6.58
CA ILE A 162 5.36 5.24 5.52
C ILE A 162 6.84 4.86 5.52
N ALA A 163 7.30 4.19 4.47
CA ALA A 163 8.71 3.93 4.20
C ALA A 163 9.37 5.25 3.76
N GLU A 164 10.29 5.73 4.57
CA GLU A 164 10.89 7.06 4.48
C GLU A 164 12.35 6.98 4.05
N CYS A 165 12.70 7.62 2.95
CA CYS A 165 14.09 7.91 2.64
C CYS A 165 14.17 9.27 1.95
N ALA A 166 15.36 9.86 1.90
CA ALA A 166 15.58 11.07 1.13
C ALA A 166 15.12 10.85 -0.34
N PRO A 167 14.40 11.81 -0.95
CA PRO A 167 14.01 11.74 -2.36
C PRO A 167 15.17 11.44 -3.31
N GLU A 168 16.37 11.94 -2.99
CA GLU A 168 17.62 11.69 -3.71
C GLU A 168 18.01 10.21 -3.66
N THR A 169 18.03 9.61 -2.47
CA THR A 169 18.27 8.16 -2.29
C THR A 169 17.22 7.32 -3.01
N ALA A 170 15.95 7.75 -2.96
CA ALA A 170 14.87 7.08 -3.66
C ALA A 170 15.10 7.12 -5.18
N MET A 171 15.56 8.26 -5.69
CA MET A 171 15.86 8.47 -7.09
C MET A 171 17.05 7.63 -7.55
N GLU A 172 18.14 7.56 -6.78
CA GLU A 172 19.29 6.68 -7.04
C GLU A 172 18.85 5.21 -7.16
N ARG A 173 17.99 4.74 -6.26
CA ARG A 173 17.44 3.38 -6.29
C ARG A 173 16.57 3.12 -7.52
N LEU A 174 15.87 4.14 -8.01
CA LEU A 174 15.06 4.03 -9.24
C LEU A 174 15.94 4.07 -10.49
N ALA A 175 16.98 4.90 -10.50
CA ALA A 175 17.96 4.96 -11.59
C ALA A 175 18.72 3.64 -11.73
N ALA A 176 19.12 3.01 -10.63
CA ALA A 176 19.74 1.68 -10.65
C ALA A 176 18.84 0.59 -11.28
N ARG A 177 17.52 0.79 -11.30
CA ARG A 177 16.54 -0.13 -11.93
C ARG A 177 16.27 0.20 -13.39
N THR A 178 16.64 1.39 -13.88
CA THR A 178 16.27 1.89 -15.20
C THR A 178 17.50 2.47 -15.91
N ALA A 179 18.00 1.78 -16.92
CA ALA A 179 19.15 2.26 -17.70
C ALA A 179 18.72 3.33 -18.73
N LYS A 180 18.66 4.62 -18.34
CA LYS A 180 18.88 5.86 -19.16
C LYS A 180 18.13 7.13 -18.67
N GLN A 181 18.74 8.29 -19.03
CA GLN A 181 18.25 9.67 -19.30
C GLN A 181 18.28 10.73 -18.19
N ASP A 182 18.86 11.90 -18.49
CA ASP A 182 19.23 12.98 -17.56
C ASP A 182 18.14 14.05 -17.31
N ASP A 183 17.34 14.45 -18.30
CA ASP A 183 16.34 15.53 -18.09
C ASP A 183 15.09 15.05 -17.30
N ALA A 184 14.64 13.83 -17.58
CA ALA A 184 13.55 13.19 -16.84
C ALA A 184 13.90 12.91 -15.37
N ILE A 185 15.21 12.91 -15.02
CA ILE A 185 15.66 12.69 -13.65
C ILE A 185 15.31 13.87 -12.76
N PHE A 186 15.53 15.10 -13.22
CA PHE A 186 15.27 16.30 -12.43
C PHE A 186 13.77 16.51 -12.21
N GLU A 187 12.95 16.41 -13.26
CA GLU A 187 11.49 16.50 -13.13
C GLU A 187 10.92 15.43 -12.19
N ARG A 188 11.48 14.22 -12.25
CA ARG A 188 11.11 13.12 -11.35
C ARG A 188 11.55 13.38 -9.92
N LEU A 189 12.74 13.93 -9.68
CA LEU A 189 13.22 14.26 -8.33
C LEU A 189 12.34 15.33 -7.67
N GLU A 190 11.98 16.40 -8.37
CA GLU A 190 11.06 17.43 -7.85
C GLU A 190 9.69 16.83 -7.52
N THR A 191 9.20 15.93 -8.37
CA THR A 191 7.97 15.19 -8.09
C THR A 191 8.11 14.35 -6.82
N LEU A 192 9.22 13.61 -6.63
CA LEU A 192 9.46 12.83 -5.42
C LEU A 192 9.55 13.71 -4.17
N ARG A 193 10.22 14.87 -4.24
CA ARG A 193 10.30 15.86 -3.16
C ARG A 193 8.92 16.37 -2.77
N ALA A 194 8.09 16.72 -3.76
CA ALA A 194 6.73 17.18 -3.50
C ALA A 194 5.87 16.08 -2.87
N LEU A 195 5.88 14.86 -3.42
CA LEU A 195 5.14 13.72 -2.86
C LEU A 195 5.60 13.40 -1.43
N HIS A 196 6.91 13.44 -1.17
CA HIS A 196 7.47 13.31 0.17
C HIS A 196 6.90 14.38 1.10
N GLY A 197 6.90 15.65 0.69
CA GLY A 197 6.27 16.73 1.47
C GLY A 197 4.80 16.47 1.79
N TYR A 198 4.03 15.92 0.86
CA TYR A 198 2.61 15.58 1.06
C TYR A 198 2.41 14.47 2.09
N PHE A 199 3.24 13.42 2.10
CA PHE A 199 3.20 12.38 3.14
C PHE A 199 3.51 12.92 4.54
N HIS A 200 4.22 14.05 4.65
CA HIS A 200 4.59 14.68 5.92
C HIS A 200 3.66 15.82 6.33
N ALA A 201 2.73 16.22 5.45
CA ALA A 201 1.86 17.35 5.67
C ALA A 201 0.92 17.14 6.86
N PRO A 202 0.63 18.18 7.67
CA PRO A 202 -0.26 18.06 8.83
C PRO A 202 -1.65 17.51 8.47
N TRP A 203 -2.21 17.91 7.33
CA TRP A 203 -3.52 17.43 6.88
C TRP A 203 -3.52 15.92 6.63
N PHE A 204 -2.44 15.37 6.06
CA PHE A 204 -2.31 13.94 5.80
C PHE A 204 -2.28 13.17 7.12
N LYS A 205 -1.44 13.60 8.07
CA LYS A 205 -1.35 13.00 9.42
C LYS A 205 -2.70 13.03 10.15
N ASN A 206 -3.42 14.15 10.04
CA ASN A 206 -4.71 14.33 10.72
C ASN A 206 -5.79 13.36 10.19
N ILE A 207 -5.82 13.06 8.89
CA ILE A 207 -6.79 12.10 8.30
C ILE A 207 -6.73 10.74 9.04
N TRP A 208 -5.54 10.26 9.34
CA TRP A 208 -5.30 8.97 10.00
C TRP A 208 -5.56 9.04 11.50
N ARG A 209 -5.13 10.12 12.15
CA ARG A 209 -5.38 10.35 13.58
C ARG A 209 -6.87 10.37 13.91
N TYR A 210 -7.70 11.04 13.10
CA TYR A 210 -9.16 11.05 13.31
C TYR A 210 -9.84 9.70 13.06
N ARG A 211 -9.11 8.75 12.47
CA ARG A 211 -9.58 7.40 12.15
C ARG A 211 -9.00 6.33 13.08
N SER A 212 -8.29 6.76 14.13
CA SER A 212 -7.60 5.86 15.06
C SER A 212 -6.60 4.91 14.38
N THR A 213 -6.12 5.26 13.19
CA THR A 213 -5.03 4.55 12.52
C THR A 213 -3.71 4.97 13.16
N SER A 214 -2.90 4.00 13.58
CA SER A 214 -1.52 4.26 13.97
C SER A 214 -0.72 4.62 12.72
N LEU A 215 -0.19 5.84 12.65
CA LEU A 215 0.67 6.30 11.55
C LEU A 215 2.13 6.24 12.00
N ARG A 216 2.96 5.54 11.26
CA ARG A 216 4.39 5.40 11.55
C ARG A 216 5.25 5.66 10.34
N TYR A 217 6.38 6.30 10.57
CA TYR A 217 7.43 6.51 9.59
C TYR A 217 8.58 5.59 9.93
N LEU A 218 9.00 4.77 8.97
CA LEU A 218 10.18 3.92 9.11
C LEU A 218 11.23 4.41 8.13
N ASP A 219 12.33 4.91 8.66
CA ASP A 219 13.49 5.24 7.86
C ASP A 219 13.99 3.99 7.13
N THR A 220 14.13 4.06 5.83
CA THR A 220 14.63 3.03 4.92
C THR A 220 15.72 3.61 4.03
N GLY A 221 16.31 4.77 4.39
CA GLY A 221 17.40 5.41 3.65
C GLY A 221 18.73 4.68 3.77
N GLY A 222 18.90 3.89 4.82
CA GLY A 222 20.08 3.06 5.07
C GLY A 222 20.20 1.83 4.16
N SER A 223 20.93 0.83 4.64
CA SER A 223 21.24 -0.38 3.86
C SER A 223 20.00 -1.26 3.63
N LEU A 224 20.11 -2.21 2.70
CA LEU A 224 19.08 -3.22 2.50
C LEU A 224 18.89 -4.05 3.78
N GLU A 225 19.98 -4.46 4.42
CA GLU A 225 19.97 -5.24 5.65
C GLU A 225 19.26 -4.49 6.80
N GLU A 226 19.55 -3.20 6.98
CA GLU A 226 18.86 -2.37 7.98
C GLU A 226 17.36 -2.26 7.70
N THR A 227 16.99 -2.15 6.41
CA THR A 227 15.58 -2.16 6.00
C THR A 227 14.92 -3.50 6.29
N GLU A 228 15.61 -4.62 6.09
CA GLU A 228 15.12 -5.97 6.42
C GLU A 228 14.96 -6.17 7.93
N GLN A 229 15.91 -5.69 8.75
CA GLN A 229 15.78 -5.71 10.21
C GLN A 229 14.56 -4.91 10.69
N LYS A 230 14.31 -3.73 10.09
CA LYS A 230 13.12 -2.92 10.36
C LYS A 230 11.83 -3.65 9.92
N ALA A 231 11.86 -4.36 8.79
CA ALA A 231 10.76 -5.19 8.33
C ALA A 231 10.45 -6.34 9.30
N GLU A 232 11.49 -7.01 9.81
CA GLU A 232 11.35 -8.05 10.83
C GLU A 232 10.76 -7.52 12.13
N ALA A 233 11.23 -6.36 12.61
CA ALA A 233 10.67 -5.73 13.80
C ALA A 233 9.19 -5.39 13.62
N LEU A 234 8.81 -4.86 12.45
CA LEU A 234 7.43 -4.58 12.09
C LEU A 234 6.57 -5.86 12.04
N GLY A 235 7.07 -6.93 11.44
CA GLY A 235 6.36 -8.21 11.43
C GLY A 235 6.15 -8.80 12.84
N LYS A 236 7.14 -8.67 13.74
CA LYS A 236 7.06 -9.15 15.13
C LYS A 236 5.94 -8.43 15.87
N GLU A 237 5.79 -7.14 15.62
CA GLU A 237 4.72 -6.36 16.20
C GLU A 237 3.34 -6.75 15.64
N ILE A 238 3.21 -6.91 14.32
CA ILE A 238 1.96 -7.38 13.70
C ILE A 238 1.55 -8.72 14.32
N LEU A 239 2.50 -9.64 14.49
CA LEU A 239 2.27 -10.92 15.17
C LEU A 239 1.86 -10.74 16.63
N ALA A 240 2.51 -9.84 17.37
CA ALA A 240 2.17 -9.58 18.76
C ALA A 240 0.76 -8.97 18.92
N CYS A 241 0.35 -8.08 18.01
CA CYS A 241 -0.97 -7.47 18.02
C CYS A 241 -2.09 -8.50 17.78
N THR A 242 -1.87 -9.44 16.87
CA THR A 242 -2.86 -10.49 16.53
C THR A 242 -2.99 -11.53 17.64
N LEU A 243 -1.89 -11.83 18.37
CA LEU A 243 -1.92 -12.73 19.52
C LEU A 243 -2.56 -12.11 20.76
N ARG A 244 -2.32 -10.82 21.05
CA ARG A 244 -2.88 -10.16 22.26
C ARG A 244 -4.40 -10.03 22.21
N GLN A 245 -4.93 -9.76 21.02
CA GLN A 245 -6.37 -9.63 20.81
C GLN A 245 -7.12 -10.97 20.87
N ALA A 246 -6.41 -12.11 20.79
CA ALA A 246 -6.97 -13.45 21.00
C ALA A 246 -7.22 -13.80 22.48
N VAL A 247 -6.69 -13.01 23.42
CA VAL A 247 -6.60 -13.34 24.87
C VAL A 247 -7.57 -12.51 25.72
N ILE A 248 -8.36 -11.61 25.12
CA ILE A 248 -9.42 -10.87 25.84
C ILE A 248 -10.73 -11.68 25.73
N PRO A 249 -11.24 -12.26 26.83
CA PRO A 249 -12.50 -13.01 26.84
C PRO A 249 -13.73 -12.12 26.64
#